data_AF-A0A537P255-F1
#
_entry.id   AF-A0A537P255-F1
#
_cell.length_a   1.000
_cell.length_b   1.000
_cell.length_c   1.000
_cell.angle_alpha   90.00
_cell.angle_beta   90.00
_cell.angle_gamma   90.00
#
_symmetry.space_group_name_H-M   'P 1'
#
loop_
_entity.id
_entity.type
_entity.pdbx_description
1 polymer ?
#
loop_
_entity_poly.entity_id
_entity_poly.type
_entity_poly.pdbx_seq_one_letter_code
_entity_poly.pdbx_strand_id
1 'polypeptide(L)'
;MSTATDATLMAIGERFEKLLREHMDAWLTWAPRMRAARAEVEDNTASLAVAIQRTGCDVAQARISELERDMQPLAEEIIAAPATSLGGLRAKALVALWEAYPTHASHEGAFEFRDDGSRSLFEAVAVMTGLSPLVRELEARLAADVE
;
A
#
# COMPACT_ATOMS: atom_id res chain seq x y z
N MET A 1 -27.68 6.40 16.44
CA MET A 1 -27.07 6.29 15.11
C MET A 1 -25.54 6.28 15.12
N SER A 2 -24.85 6.95 16.05
CA SER A 2 -23.36 7.07 16.04
C SER A 2 -22.57 5.77 16.18
N THR A 3 -23.07 4.76 16.90
CA THR A 3 -22.28 3.56 17.24
C THR A 3 -22.28 2.48 16.16
N ALA A 4 -23.38 2.36 15.40
CA ALA A 4 -23.49 1.39 14.31
C ALA A 4 -22.61 1.79 13.12
N THR A 5 -22.53 3.09 12.81
CA THR A 5 -21.63 3.62 11.76
C THR A 5 -20.16 3.39 12.10
N ASP A 6 -19.77 3.60 13.36
CA ASP A 6 -18.41 3.32 13.83
C ASP A 6 -18.05 1.83 13.73
N ALA A 7 -18.95 0.94 14.14
CA ALA A 7 -18.72 -0.50 14.08
C ALA A 7 -18.55 -1.00 12.63
N THR A 8 -19.35 -0.49 11.69
CA THR A 8 -19.18 -0.78 10.26
C THR A 8 -17.83 -0.29 9.75
N LEU A 9 -17.44 0.94 10.08
CA LEU A 9 -16.16 1.51 9.63
C LEU A 9 -14.96 0.74 10.19
N MET A 10 -15.05 0.26 11.44
CA MET A 10 -14.03 -0.62 12.03
C MET A 10 -13.93 -1.95 11.28
N ALA A 11 -15.05 -2.60 10.97
CA ALA A 11 -15.05 -3.87 10.24
C ALA A 11 -14.47 -3.71 8.81
N ILE A 12 -14.78 -2.60 8.14
CA ILE A 12 -14.17 -2.27 6.83
C ILE A 12 -12.66 -2.02 7.00
N GLY A 13 -12.25 -1.30 8.03
CA GLY A 13 -10.84 -1.06 8.36
C GLY A 13 -10.06 -2.34 8.61
N GLU A 14 -10.62 -3.30 9.36
CA GLU A 14 -10.00 -4.62 9.59
C GLU A 14 -9.83 -5.40 8.28
N ARG A 15 -10.85 -5.40 7.42
CA ARG A 15 -10.76 -6.02 6.09
C ARG A 15 -9.70 -5.33 5.23
N PHE A 16 -9.65 -4.00 5.26
CA PHE A 16 -8.68 -3.22 4.52
C PHE A 16 -7.24 -3.50 4.99
N GLU A 17 -7.01 -3.59 6.30
CA GLU A 17 -5.70 -3.93 6.86
C GLU A 17 -5.19 -5.30 6.37
N LYS A 18 -6.08 -6.30 6.30
CA LYS A 18 -5.71 -7.60 5.75
C LYS A 18 -5.29 -7.50 4.28
N LEU A 19 -6.07 -6.81 3.46
CA LEU A 19 -5.76 -6.61 2.05
C LEU A 19 -4.47 -5.81 1.86
N LEU A 20 -4.20 -4.82 2.72
CA LEU A 20 -2.98 -4.02 2.71
C LEU A 20 -1.72 -4.88 2.90
N ARG A 21 -1.79 -5.90 3.76
CA ARG A 21 -0.67 -6.84 3.96
C ARG A 21 -0.47 -7.74 2.75
N GLU A 22 -1.55 -8.26 2.18
CA GLU A 22 -1.49 -9.04 0.93
C GLU A 22 -0.96 -8.18 -0.23
N HIS A 23 -1.32 -6.89 -0.25
CA HIS A 23 -0.81 -5.92 -1.20
C HIS A 23 0.69 -5.70 -1.02
N MET A 24 1.20 -5.57 0.21
CA MET A 24 2.65 -5.50 0.47
C MET A 24 3.37 -6.74 -0.09
N ASP A 25 2.85 -7.93 0.18
CA ASP A 25 3.44 -9.19 -0.29
C ASP A 25 3.50 -9.24 -1.84
N ALA A 26 2.42 -8.81 -2.49
CA ALA A 26 2.34 -8.74 -3.94
C ALA A 26 3.29 -7.67 -4.51
N TRP A 27 3.36 -6.50 -3.88
CA TRP A 27 4.22 -5.38 -4.26
C TRP A 27 5.70 -5.76 -4.18
N LEU A 28 6.13 -6.36 -3.07
CA LEU A 28 7.51 -6.85 -2.89
C LEU A 28 7.86 -8.06 -3.77
N THR A 29 6.86 -8.76 -4.30
CA THR A 29 7.10 -9.76 -5.36
C THR A 29 7.29 -9.10 -6.71
N TRP A 30 6.53 -8.04 -6.99
CA TRP A 30 6.52 -7.33 -8.26
C TRP A 30 7.74 -6.44 -8.46
N ALA A 31 8.09 -5.61 -7.49
CA ALA A 31 9.11 -4.57 -7.64
C ALA A 31 10.48 -5.15 -8.06
N PRO A 32 11.03 -6.21 -7.44
CA PRO A 32 12.26 -6.85 -7.90
C PRO A 32 12.16 -7.40 -9.33
N ARG A 33 11.02 -8.00 -9.71
CA ARG A 33 10.82 -8.58 -11.05
C ARG A 33 10.73 -7.50 -12.12
N MET A 34 10.11 -6.37 -11.80
CA MET A 34 10.06 -5.20 -12.67
C MET A 34 11.45 -4.57 -12.83
N ARG A 35 12.22 -4.44 -11.74
CA ARG A 35 13.63 -3.99 -11.80
C ARG A 35 14.47 -4.93 -12.66
N ALA A 36 14.37 -6.25 -12.47
CA ALA A 36 15.08 -7.24 -13.27
C ALA A 36 14.67 -7.16 -14.77
N ALA A 37 13.36 -7.09 -15.05
CA ALA A 37 12.89 -6.96 -16.42
C ALA A 37 13.43 -5.68 -17.08
N ARG A 38 13.51 -4.55 -16.36
CA ARG A 38 14.06 -3.29 -16.88
C ARG A 38 15.57 -3.37 -17.12
N ALA A 39 16.32 -4.02 -16.23
CA ALA A 39 17.76 -4.21 -16.38
C ALA A 39 18.11 -5.05 -17.62
N GLU A 40 17.25 -5.98 -18.02
CA GLU A 40 17.47 -6.79 -19.23
C GLU A 40 17.37 -6.00 -20.53
N VAL A 41 16.71 -4.84 -20.51
CA VAL A 41 16.35 -4.16 -21.75
C VAL A 41 17.22 -2.96 -22.08
N GLU A 42 18.03 -2.44 -21.14
CA GLU A 42 18.96 -1.27 -21.16
C GLU A 42 18.62 -0.06 -22.06
N ASP A 43 18.13 -0.21 -23.30
CA ASP A 43 17.59 0.81 -24.20
C ASP A 43 16.54 0.31 -25.26
N ASN A 44 16.13 -0.96 -25.27
CA ASN A 44 15.20 -1.52 -26.26
C ASN A 44 13.80 -1.79 -25.70
N THR A 45 12.99 -0.74 -25.53
CA THR A 45 11.61 -0.83 -25.01
C THR A 45 10.73 -1.87 -25.72
N ALA A 46 10.98 -2.21 -26.99
CA ALA A 46 10.24 -3.24 -27.70
C ALA A 46 10.44 -4.66 -27.10
N SER A 47 11.53 -4.88 -26.36
CA SER A 47 11.83 -6.16 -25.70
C SER A 47 11.33 -6.25 -24.25
N LEU A 48 10.79 -5.15 -23.69
CA LEU A 48 10.36 -5.12 -22.28
C LEU A 48 9.18 -6.06 -22.00
N ALA A 49 8.24 -6.20 -22.94
CA ALA A 49 7.11 -7.12 -22.78
C ALA A 49 7.55 -8.58 -22.63
N VAL A 50 8.59 -8.98 -23.37
CA VAL A 50 9.17 -10.33 -23.29
C VAL A 50 9.90 -10.53 -21.97
N ALA A 51 10.68 -9.52 -21.53
CA ALA A 51 11.34 -9.54 -20.24
C ALA A 51 10.33 -9.64 -19.07
N ILE A 52 9.23 -8.88 -19.12
CA ILE A 52 8.14 -8.92 -18.14
C ILE A 52 7.52 -10.32 -18.02
N GLN A 53 7.24 -10.97 -19.15
CA GLN A 53 6.70 -12.34 -19.14
C GLN A 53 7.72 -13.33 -18.58
N ARG A 54 8.99 -13.20 -18.96
CA ARG A 54 10.06 -14.10 -18.52
C ARG A 54 10.31 -14.01 -17.01
N THR A 55 10.26 -12.81 -16.43
CA THR A 55 10.45 -12.63 -14.99
C THR A 55 9.19 -12.93 -14.19
N GLY A 56 8.04 -13.19 -14.83
CA GLY A 56 6.75 -13.35 -14.17
C GLY A 56 6.27 -12.05 -13.49
N CYS A 57 6.71 -10.91 -14.02
CA CYS A 57 6.33 -9.59 -13.55
C CYS A 57 4.86 -9.29 -13.87
N ASP A 58 4.36 -9.77 -15.01
CA ASP A 58 2.95 -9.68 -15.42
C ASP A 58 2.00 -10.37 -14.43
N VAL A 59 2.35 -11.56 -13.96
CA VAL A 59 1.56 -12.29 -12.96
C VAL A 59 1.53 -11.54 -11.63
N ALA A 60 2.68 -10.99 -11.19
CA ALA A 60 2.74 -10.19 -9.97
C ALA A 60 1.95 -8.87 -10.11
N GLN A 61 2.06 -8.20 -11.26
CA GLN A 61 1.29 -7.00 -11.59
C GLN A 61 -0.23 -7.30 -11.57
N ALA A 62 -0.66 -8.42 -12.17
CA ALA A 62 -2.06 -8.81 -12.17
C ALA A 62 -2.60 -9.00 -10.74
N ARG A 63 -1.80 -9.62 -9.85
CA ARG A 63 -2.18 -9.79 -8.44
C ARG A 63 -2.31 -8.45 -7.70
N ILE A 64 -1.41 -7.50 -7.93
CA ILE A 64 -1.53 -6.15 -7.38
C ILE A 64 -2.84 -5.52 -7.87
N SER A 65 -3.10 -5.52 -9.17
CA SER A 65 -4.31 -4.90 -9.73
C SER A 65 -5.62 -5.57 -9.28
N GLU A 66 -5.60 -6.87 -8.98
CA GLU A 66 -6.74 -7.54 -8.34
C GLU A 66 -6.98 -7.01 -6.92
N LEU A 67 -5.93 -6.90 -6.12
CA LEU A 67 -6.02 -6.39 -4.76
C LEU A 67 -6.45 -4.92 -4.74
N GLU A 68 -5.91 -4.09 -5.61
CA GLU A 68 -6.31 -2.68 -5.75
C GLU A 68 -7.79 -2.55 -6.13
N ARG A 69 -8.30 -3.44 -7.01
CA ARG A 69 -9.73 -3.46 -7.35
C ARG A 69 -10.62 -3.80 -6.15
N ASP A 70 -10.15 -4.68 -5.27
CA ASP A 70 -10.86 -5.04 -4.04
C ASP A 70 -10.73 -3.97 -2.94
N MET A 71 -9.58 -3.29 -2.88
CA MET A 71 -9.27 -2.26 -1.89
C MET A 71 -9.95 -0.91 -2.20
N GLN A 72 -10.00 -0.51 -3.48
CA GLN A 72 -10.53 0.78 -3.93
C GLN A 72 -11.94 1.08 -3.38
N PRO A 73 -12.96 0.21 -3.51
CA PRO A 73 -14.30 0.53 -2.98
C PRO A 73 -14.32 0.65 -1.45
N LEU A 74 -13.47 -0.11 -0.75
CA LEU A 74 -13.35 -0.01 0.71
C LEU A 74 -12.68 1.31 1.12
N ALA A 75 -11.65 1.73 0.39
CA ALA A 75 -10.99 3.01 0.59
C ALA A 75 -11.98 4.18 0.40
N GLU A 76 -12.77 4.15 -0.67
CA GLU A 76 -13.80 5.16 -0.95
C GLU A 76 -14.83 5.24 0.18
N GLU A 77 -15.32 4.10 0.68
CA GLU A 77 -16.26 4.05 1.80
C GLU A 77 -15.63 4.59 3.09
N ILE A 78 -14.40 4.19 3.40
CA ILE A 78 -13.64 4.70 4.55
C ILE A 78 -13.44 6.22 4.46
N ILE A 79 -13.06 6.74 3.30
CA ILE A 79 -12.80 8.17 3.09
C ILE A 79 -14.10 8.98 3.23
N ALA A 80 -15.20 8.50 2.64
CA ALA A 80 -16.50 9.17 2.69
C ALA A 80 -17.11 9.22 4.09
N ALA A 81 -16.85 8.21 4.92
CA ALA A 81 -17.38 8.15 6.28
C ALA A 81 -16.76 9.24 7.19
N PRO A 82 -17.53 9.88 8.09
CA PRO A 82 -16.95 10.74 9.12
C PRO A 82 -16.14 9.90 10.12
N ALA A 83 -14.94 10.34 10.48
CA ALA A 83 -14.17 9.72 11.57
C ALA A 83 -14.56 10.37 12.90
N THR A 84 -15.49 9.77 13.62
CA THR A 84 -15.92 10.20 14.96
C THR A 84 -15.30 9.40 16.11
N SER A 85 -14.44 8.44 15.78
CA SER A 85 -13.76 7.55 16.73
C SER A 85 -12.31 7.26 16.34
N LEU A 86 -11.53 6.74 17.29
CA LEU A 86 -10.18 6.25 17.02
C LEU A 86 -10.15 5.07 16.04
N GLY A 87 -11.17 4.19 16.07
CA GLY A 87 -11.30 3.10 15.12
C GLY A 87 -11.53 3.60 13.69
N GLY A 88 -12.41 4.59 13.52
CA GLY A 88 -12.63 5.24 12.23
C GLY A 88 -11.40 6.01 11.73
N LEU A 89 -10.68 6.68 12.64
CA LEU A 89 -9.43 7.35 12.31
C LEU A 89 -8.33 6.35 11.90
N ARG A 90 -8.25 5.19 12.55
CA ARG A 90 -7.35 4.10 12.17
C ARG A 90 -7.63 3.61 10.75
N ALA A 91 -8.90 3.39 10.42
CA ALA A 91 -9.31 2.96 9.07
C ALA A 91 -8.84 3.95 8.00
N LYS A 92 -9.03 5.27 8.24
CA LYS A 92 -8.54 6.32 7.33
C LYS A 92 -7.01 6.33 7.22
N ALA A 93 -6.30 6.11 8.32
CA ALA A 93 -4.84 6.01 8.29
C ALA A 93 -4.37 4.80 7.45
N LEU A 94 -5.04 3.66 7.52
CA LEU A 94 -4.72 2.52 6.66
C LEU A 94 -4.84 2.87 5.16
N VAL A 95 -5.86 3.64 4.78
CA VAL A 95 -6.01 4.12 3.39
C VAL A 95 -4.89 5.09 3.02
N ALA A 96 -4.56 6.04 3.89
CA ALA A 96 -3.44 6.97 3.65
C ALA A 96 -2.10 6.24 3.50
N LEU A 97 -1.90 5.14 4.23
CA LEU A 97 -0.72 4.29 4.12
C LEU A 97 -0.67 3.55 2.77
N TRP A 98 -1.82 3.06 2.30
CA TRP A 98 -1.93 2.44 0.97
C TRP A 98 -1.62 3.45 -0.15
N GLU A 99 -2.17 4.65 -0.07
CA GLU A 99 -1.91 5.73 -1.03
C GLU A 99 -0.44 6.18 -1.05
N ALA A 100 0.27 6.01 0.07
CA ALA A 100 1.69 6.33 0.19
C ALA A 100 2.61 5.19 -0.27
N TYR A 101 2.11 4.09 -0.84
CA TYR A 101 2.98 3.06 -1.42
C TYR A 101 3.88 3.64 -2.51
N PRO A 102 5.11 3.10 -2.68
CA PRO A 102 5.96 3.57 -3.75
C PRO A 102 5.32 3.32 -5.12
N THR A 103 5.31 4.37 -5.93
CA THR A 103 4.69 4.37 -7.27
C THR A 103 5.51 3.61 -8.31
N HIS A 104 6.79 3.35 -8.00
CA HIS A 104 7.73 2.73 -8.90
C HIS A 104 8.47 1.57 -8.25
N ALA A 105 8.84 0.59 -9.07
CA ALA A 105 9.63 -0.56 -8.64
C ALA A 105 11.03 -0.17 -8.14
N SER A 106 11.55 0.98 -8.60
CA SER A 106 12.70 1.64 -7.99
C SER A 106 12.18 2.67 -6.99
N HIS A 107 12.55 2.52 -5.72
CA HIS A 107 12.07 3.34 -4.62
C HIS A 107 13.17 3.55 -3.58
N GLU A 108 12.93 4.42 -2.60
CA GLU A 108 13.92 4.79 -1.56
C GLU A 108 13.80 3.96 -0.27
N GLY A 109 13.10 2.82 -0.30
CA GLY A 109 12.92 1.96 0.87
C GLY A 109 11.91 2.49 1.90
N ALA A 110 11.11 3.50 1.55
CA ALA A 110 10.12 4.12 2.42
C ALA A 110 8.80 4.42 1.68
N PHE A 111 7.76 4.73 2.45
CA PHE A 111 6.48 5.21 1.90
C PHE A 111 6.61 6.65 1.35
N GLU A 112 6.02 6.88 0.18
CA GLU A 112 6.07 8.12 -0.60
C GLU A 112 4.93 9.08 -0.20
N PHE A 113 5.03 9.67 1.00
CA PHE A 113 4.13 10.76 1.39
C PHE A 113 4.42 12.02 0.54
N ARG A 114 3.36 12.81 0.27
CA ARG A 114 3.46 14.04 -0.54
C ARG A 114 4.53 15.02 -0.05
N ASP A 115 4.63 15.16 1.26
CA ASP A 115 5.53 16.08 1.95
C ASP A 115 5.73 15.66 3.42
N ASP A 116 6.75 16.22 4.06
CA ASP A 116 7.10 15.94 5.47
C ASP A 116 5.96 16.28 6.45
N GLY A 117 5.10 17.24 6.11
CA GLY A 117 3.94 17.60 6.91
C GLY A 117 2.88 16.49 6.90
N SER A 118 2.59 15.97 5.72
CA SER A 118 1.70 14.82 5.52
C SER A 118 2.23 13.58 6.23
N ARG A 119 3.55 13.33 6.14
CA ARG A 119 4.24 12.26 6.87
C ARG A 119 4.10 12.42 8.38
N SER A 120 4.41 13.60 8.91
CA SER A 120 4.35 13.89 10.35
C SER A 120 2.93 13.75 10.90
N LEU A 121 1.92 14.20 10.15
CA LEU A 121 0.52 14.06 10.52
C LEU A 121 0.12 12.57 10.57
N PHE A 122 0.51 11.80 9.56
CA PHE A 122 0.26 10.36 9.52
C PHE A 122 0.89 9.65 10.72
N GLU A 123 2.14 9.96 11.07
CA GLU A 123 2.83 9.35 12.21
C GLU A 123 2.12 9.64 13.54
N ALA A 124 1.69 10.88 13.76
CA ALA A 124 0.89 11.25 14.93
C ALA A 124 -0.41 10.43 15.00
N VAL A 125 -1.12 10.29 13.88
CA VAL A 125 -2.33 9.46 13.80
C VAL A 125 -2.01 7.98 14.05
N ALA A 126 -0.91 7.47 13.49
CA ALA A 126 -0.50 6.09 13.66
C ALA A 126 -0.21 5.76 15.14
N VAL A 127 0.40 6.69 15.87
CA VAL A 127 0.61 6.57 17.32
C VAL A 127 -0.72 6.56 18.07
N MET A 128 -1.60 7.53 17.79
CA MET A 128 -2.90 7.66 18.47
C MET A 128 -3.82 6.46 18.26
N THR A 129 -3.70 5.78 17.10
CA THR A 129 -4.57 4.68 16.69
C THR A 129 -3.94 3.29 16.87
N GLY A 130 -2.72 3.22 17.42
CA GLY A 130 -1.97 1.97 17.57
C GLY A 130 -1.55 1.32 16.25
N LEU A 131 -1.46 2.09 15.16
CA LEU A 131 -1.04 1.62 13.83
C LEU A 131 0.49 1.57 13.68
N SER A 132 1.23 2.25 14.57
CA SER A 132 2.70 2.32 14.50
C SER A 132 3.43 0.97 14.38
N PRO A 133 3.03 -0.12 15.07
CA PRO A 133 3.70 -1.42 14.90
C PRO A 133 3.61 -1.95 13.47
N LEU A 134 2.44 -1.83 12.83
CA LEU A 134 2.24 -2.23 11.44
C LEU A 134 3.06 -1.35 10.49
N VAL A 135 3.02 -0.02 10.69
CA VAL A 135 3.78 0.91 9.84
C VAL A 135 5.26 0.56 9.85
N ARG A 136 5.84 0.36 11.04
CA ARG A 136 7.26 -0.01 11.20
C ARG A 136 7.59 -1.35 10.57
N GLU A 137 6.72 -2.34 10.69
CA GLU A 137 6.86 -3.64 10.05
C GLU A 137 6.96 -3.47 8.52
N LEU A 138 6.03 -2.72 7.93
CA LEU A 138 5.98 -2.51 6.48
C LEU A 138 7.15 -1.66 5.98
N GLU A 139 7.55 -0.63 6.71
CA GLU A 139 8.74 0.19 6.40
C GLU A 139 10.02 -0.64 6.42
N ALA A 140 10.20 -1.50 7.43
CA ALA A 140 11.36 -2.37 7.49
C ALA A 140 11.43 -3.31 6.28
N ARG A 141 10.27 -3.78 5.79
CA ARG A 141 10.19 -4.63 4.60
C ARG A 141 10.51 -3.86 3.31
N LEU A 142 10.05 -2.61 3.19
CA LEU A 142 10.42 -1.75 2.07
C LEU A 142 11.91 -1.43 2.07
N ALA A 143 12.47 -1.12 3.24
CA ALA A 143 13.90 -0.87 3.39
C ALA A 143 14.75 -2.09 3.00
N ALA A 144 14.29 -3.30 3.33
CA ALA A 144 14.97 -4.53 2.95
C ALA A 144 14.90 -4.85 1.44
N ASP A 145 13.97 -4.25 0.68
CA ASP A 145 13.86 -4.47 -0.78
C ASP A 145 14.91 -3.69 -1.58
N VAL A 146 15.42 -2.59 -1.01
CA VAL A 146 16.42 -1.72 -1.66
C VAL A 146 17.87 -2.10 -1.34
N GLU A 147 18.09 -2.96 -0.33
CA GLU A 147 19.39 -3.55 0.02
C GLU A 147 19.80 -4.70 -0.92
#